data_AF-A2FZT1-F1
#
_entry.id   AF-A2FZT1-F1
#
_cell.length_a   1.000
_cell.length_b   1.000
_cell.length_c   1.000
_cell.angle_alpha   90.00
_cell.angle_beta   90.00
_cell.angle_gamma   90.00
#
_symmetry.space_group_name_H-M   'P 1'
#
loop_
_entity.id
_entity.type
_entity.pdbx_description
1 polymer ?
#
loop_
_entity_poly.entity_id
_entity_poly.type
_entity_poly.pdbx_seq_one_letter_code
_entity_poly.pdbx_strand_id
1 'polypeptide(L)'
;MDEIPEEIRNIILKRSNKSQNSKFPFKLKTLLDWVGENENRKKKCGCSWVDDRIFSLDKAKISEIMDLKLNTLNSNLRDLGFTQALPRKEGITFWQHPNVRKNSSEEEINSIKYMDKPALENLNSLNFFGVYNVLLNNITLFGMTENEIVAFKRNVITTWEKIIKPNHVFAVSKKELTDSFGGQAGFCNDPYALQEALTTKVTAVIDINDFAIFMARFDPFENIIFKLDKFQQLIPDLRVKMTQIGSISSFFAKTYHNCFSFQMSGGEYHCYNLPHVGSTANYLQNEDGERFQSWTMALQSTSILQSQTGFFF
;
A
#
# COMPACT_ATOMS: atom_id res chain seq x y z
N MET A 1 -43.40 10.53 30.60
CA MET A 1 -42.00 10.47 30.17
C MET A 1 -41.81 9.18 29.40
N ASP A 2 -41.26 9.20 28.20
CA ASP A 2 -41.20 8.02 27.34
C ASP A 2 -40.17 7.00 27.90
N GLU A 3 -40.68 5.99 28.58
CA GLU A 3 -39.94 4.77 28.87
C GLU A 3 -39.93 3.87 27.64
N ILE A 4 -38.89 3.03 27.51
CA ILE A 4 -38.84 2.03 26.45
C ILE A 4 -40.05 1.10 26.67
N PRO A 5 -40.96 0.97 25.69
CA PRO A 5 -42.13 0.10 25.80
C PRO A 5 -41.72 -1.32 26.18
N GLU A 6 -42.54 -1.96 27.00
CA GLU A 6 -42.23 -3.29 27.54
C GLU A 6 -42.00 -4.33 26.43
N GLU A 7 -42.71 -4.20 25.30
CA GLU A 7 -42.52 -5.03 24.11
C GLU A 7 -41.09 -4.94 23.55
N ILE A 8 -40.55 -3.72 23.44
CA ILE A 8 -39.19 -3.48 22.93
C ILE A 8 -38.16 -3.90 23.98
N ARG A 9 -38.42 -3.60 25.25
CA ARG A 9 -37.58 -4.04 26.38
C ARG A 9 -37.43 -5.56 26.38
N ASN A 10 -38.51 -6.29 26.15
CA ASN A 10 -38.50 -7.75 26.05
C ASN A 10 -37.67 -8.24 24.86
N ILE A 11 -37.72 -7.56 23.70
CA ILE A 11 -36.91 -7.91 22.53
C ILE A 11 -35.41 -7.69 22.82
N ILE A 12 -35.03 -6.52 23.32
CA ILE A 12 -33.62 -6.15 23.50
C ILE A 12 -32.94 -6.98 24.61
N LEU A 13 -33.67 -7.33 25.68
CA LEU A 13 -33.13 -8.14 26.79
C LEU A 13 -33.19 -9.64 26.54
N LYS A 14 -34.00 -10.12 25.59
CA LYS A 14 -34.13 -11.55 25.28
C LYS A 14 -32.79 -12.16 24.91
N ARG A 15 -32.34 -13.21 25.61
CA ARG A 15 -31.07 -13.88 25.30
C ARG A 15 -31.03 -14.33 23.84
N SER A 16 -29.94 -14.01 23.15
CA SER A 16 -29.74 -14.40 21.75
C SER A 16 -29.71 -15.92 21.61
N ASN A 17 -30.48 -16.44 20.66
CA ASN A 17 -30.59 -17.85 20.32
C ASN A 17 -30.58 -18.04 18.79
N LYS A 18 -30.94 -19.23 18.30
CA LYS A 18 -30.96 -19.52 16.86
C LYS A 18 -31.98 -18.67 16.07
N SER A 19 -32.98 -18.09 16.75
CA SER A 19 -33.99 -17.22 16.15
C SER A 19 -33.38 -15.85 15.80
N GLN A 20 -33.65 -15.41 14.58
CA GLN A 20 -33.08 -14.18 14.01
C GLN A 20 -33.52 -12.92 14.77
N ASN A 21 -34.77 -12.87 15.22
CA ASN A 21 -35.33 -11.77 16.02
C ASN A 21 -34.73 -11.64 17.45
N SER A 22 -33.85 -12.55 17.85
CA SER A 22 -33.13 -12.48 19.12
C SER A 22 -31.66 -12.07 18.95
N LYS A 23 -31.19 -11.92 17.72
CA LYS A 23 -29.80 -11.55 17.44
C LYS A 23 -29.55 -10.06 17.63
N PHE A 24 -28.29 -9.72 17.88
CA PHE A 24 -27.86 -8.35 18.14
C PHE A 24 -28.30 -7.33 17.07
N PRO A 25 -28.15 -7.56 15.75
CA PRO A 25 -28.53 -6.58 14.74
C PRO A 25 -30.02 -6.23 14.76
N PHE A 26 -30.87 -7.24 14.96
CA PHE A 26 -32.31 -7.05 15.06
C PHE A 26 -32.67 -6.20 16.28
N LYS A 27 -32.15 -6.55 17.46
CA LYS A 27 -32.37 -5.77 18.69
C LYS A 27 -31.93 -4.31 18.55
N LEU A 28 -30.75 -4.10 17.95
CA LEU A 28 -30.22 -2.77 17.73
C LEU A 28 -31.12 -1.97 16.77
N LYS A 29 -31.58 -2.59 15.67
CA LYS A 29 -32.51 -1.96 14.74
C LYS A 29 -33.84 -1.61 15.40
N THR A 30 -34.44 -2.54 16.14
CA THR A 30 -35.70 -2.29 16.88
C THR A 30 -35.57 -1.08 17.80
N LEU A 31 -34.44 -0.95 18.49
CA LEU A 31 -34.17 0.19 19.36
C LEU A 31 -34.01 1.50 18.57
N LEU A 32 -33.23 1.48 17.48
CA LEU A 32 -33.03 2.64 16.60
C LEU A 32 -34.34 3.15 15.98
N ASP A 33 -35.21 2.24 15.56
CA ASP A 33 -36.50 2.55 14.96
C ASP A 33 -37.47 3.16 15.96
N TRP A 34 -37.49 2.63 17.18
CA TRP A 34 -38.32 3.19 18.25
C TRP A 34 -37.85 4.57 18.70
N VAL A 35 -36.53 4.79 18.77
CA VAL A 35 -35.98 6.12 19.07
C VAL A 35 -36.41 7.13 18.01
N GLY A 36 -36.28 6.75 16.73
CA GLY A 36 -36.66 7.59 15.59
C GLY A 36 -36.05 8.99 15.68
N GLU A 37 -36.87 10.01 15.46
CA GLU A 37 -36.45 11.42 15.47
C GLU A 37 -36.66 12.12 16.82
N ASN A 38 -37.12 11.41 17.85
CA ASN A 38 -37.43 11.99 19.16
C ASN A 38 -36.16 12.24 20.00
N GLU A 39 -35.80 13.51 20.17
CA GLU A 39 -34.60 13.95 20.92
C GLU A 39 -34.52 13.43 22.36
N ASN A 40 -35.65 13.29 23.05
CA ASN A 40 -35.66 12.77 24.43
C ASN A 40 -35.28 11.29 24.44
N ARG A 41 -35.78 10.52 23.47
CA ARG A 41 -35.44 9.09 23.32
C ARG A 41 -33.99 8.90 22.93
N LYS A 42 -33.45 9.75 22.04
CA LYS A 42 -32.03 9.75 21.66
C LYS A 42 -31.12 9.96 22.86
N LYS A 43 -31.39 11.00 23.67
CA LYS A 43 -30.59 11.31 24.87
C LYS A 43 -30.65 10.20 25.93
N LYS A 44 -31.82 9.59 26.11
CA LYS A 44 -32.04 8.53 27.10
C LYS A 44 -31.41 7.21 26.66
N CYS A 45 -31.56 6.83 25.39
CA CYS A 45 -31.08 5.54 24.91
C CYS A 45 -29.63 5.55 24.46
N GLY A 46 -29.10 6.73 24.09
CA GLY A 46 -27.75 6.81 23.57
C GLY A 46 -27.61 6.19 22.18
N CYS A 47 -28.67 6.16 21.38
CA CYS A 47 -28.57 5.80 19.97
C CYS A 47 -29.52 6.62 19.11
N SER A 48 -29.16 6.86 17.85
CA SER A 48 -30.05 7.49 16.87
C SER A 48 -29.56 7.26 15.45
N TRP A 49 -30.46 7.33 14.48
CA TRP A 49 -30.05 7.55 13.08
C TRP A 49 -29.44 8.95 12.92
N VAL A 50 -28.36 9.05 12.14
CA VAL A 50 -27.75 10.31 11.68
C VAL A 50 -28.21 10.58 10.26
N ASP A 51 -28.18 9.55 9.42
CA ASP A 51 -28.77 9.51 8.09
C ASP A 51 -29.35 8.11 7.81
N ASP A 52 -29.67 7.79 6.56
CA ASP A 52 -30.26 6.51 6.18
C ASP A 52 -29.36 5.29 6.40
N ARG A 53 -28.04 5.49 6.50
CA ARG A 53 -27.01 4.43 6.59
C ARG A 53 -26.17 4.50 7.86
N ILE A 54 -26.04 5.68 8.45
CA ILE A 54 -25.19 5.96 9.60
C ILE A 54 -26.06 6.15 10.83
N PHE A 55 -25.69 5.50 11.92
CA PHE A 55 -26.28 5.70 13.23
C PHE A 55 -25.22 6.00 14.28
N SER A 56 -25.63 6.69 15.34
CA SER A 56 -24.79 7.07 16.47
C SER A 56 -25.04 6.15 17.67
N LEU A 57 -24.00 5.89 18.46
CA LEU A 57 -24.03 5.13 19.70
C LEU A 57 -23.18 5.81 20.79
N ASP A 58 -23.81 6.13 21.91
CA ASP A 58 -23.20 6.21 23.23
C ASP A 58 -23.11 4.78 23.79
N LYS A 59 -21.91 4.20 23.64
CA LYS A 59 -21.69 2.79 23.96
C LYS A 59 -21.91 2.46 25.44
N ALA A 60 -21.74 3.42 26.36
CA ALA A 60 -21.96 3.19 27.78
C ALA A 60 -23.45 2.98 28.07
N LYS A 61 -24.30 3.89 27.56
CA LYS A 61 -25.75 3.78 27.72
C LYS A 61 -26.33 2.56 27.01
N ILE A 62 -25.86 2.26 25.81
CA ILE A 62 -26.35 1.11 25.05
C ILE A 62 -25.97 -0.22 25.73
N SER A 63 -24.77 -0.28 26.31
CA SER A 63 -24.34 -1.44 27.10
C SER A 63 -25.25 -1.65 28.32
N GLU A 64 -25.64 -0.58 29.00
CA GLU A 64 -26.58 -0.61 30.12
C GLU A 64 -27.99 -1.06 29.69
N ILE A 65 -28.53 -0.48 28.63
CA ILE A 65 -29.90 -0.75 28.17
C ILE A 65 -30.06 -2.16 27.62
N MET A 66 -29.04 -2.69 26.95
CA MET A 66 -29.08 -4.03 26.38
C MET A 66 -28.60 -5.11 27.36
N ASP A 67 -28.18 -4.75 28.57
CA ASP A 67 -27.54 -5.63 29.56
C ASP A 67 -26.34 -6.41 28.96
N LEU A 68 -25.43 -5.68 28.35
CA LEU A 68 -24.22 -6.22 27.70
C LEU A 68 -22.97 -5.57 28.28
N LYS A 69 -21.90 -6.34 28.47
CA LYS A 69 -20.58 -5.76 28.76
C LYS A 69 -20.10 -4.96 27.56
N LEU A 70 -19.43 -3.83 27.80
CA LEU A 70 -18.89 -2.97 26.73
C LEU A 70 -17.99 -3.73 25.73
N ASN A 71 -17.19 -4.68 26.23
CA ASN A 71 -16.37 -5.54 25.38
C ASN A 71 -17.21 -6.46 24.48
N THR A 72 -18.34 -6.97 24.98
CA THR A 72 -19.29 -7.76 24.20
C THR A 72 -19.96 -6.92 23.13
N LEU A 73 -20.34 -5.67 23.44
CA LEU A 73 -20.87 -4.74 22.44
C LEU A 73 -19.83 -4.48 21.34
N ASN A 74 -18.57 -4.22 21.71
CA ASN A 74 -17.49 -4.01 20.74
C ASN A 74 -17.24 -5.25 19.87
N SER A 75 -17.24 -6.44 20.46
CA SER A 75 -17.12 -7.69 19.72
C SER A 75 -18.31 -7.92 18.79
N ASN A 76 -19.55 -7.70 19.23
CA ASN A 76 -20.72 -7.83 18.37
C ASN A 76 -20.66 -6.88 17.17
N LEU A 77 -20.31 -5.60 17.38
CA LEU A 77 -20.17 -4.65 16.28
C LEU A 77 -19.12 -5.12 15.27
N ARG A 78 -17.95 -5.55 15.74
CA ARG A 78 -16.87 -6.04 14.88
C ARG A 78 -17.23 -7.35 14.17
N ASP A 79 -17.66 -8.36 14.92
CA ASP A 79 -17.85 -9.72 14.45
C ASP A 79 -19.09 -9.85 13.54
N LEU A 80 -19.99 -8.86 13.57
CA LEU A 80 -21.16 -8.75 12.67
C LEU A 80 -20.96 -7.70 11.57
N GLY A 81 -19.73 -7.24 11.34
CA GLY A 81 -19.38 -6.42 10.18
C GLY A 81 -19.82 -4.95 10.23
N PHE A 82 -20.13 -4.40 11.41
CA PHE A 82 -20.38 -2.97 11.54
C PHE A 82 -19.06 -2.21 11.42
N THR A 83 -19.03 -1.17 10.57
CA THR A 83 -17.86 -0.33 10.35
C THR A 83 -18.07 1.04 10.98
N GLN A 84 -17.02 1.61 11.55
CA GLN A 84 -17.08 2.96 12.11
C GLN A 84 -17.07 3.98 10.96
N ALA A 85 -18.14 4.76 10.82
CA ALA A 85 -18.33 5.69 9.72
C ALA A 85 -17.65 7.04 9.94
N LEU A 86 -17.63 7.54 11.20
CA LEU A 86 -17.07 8.84 11.56
C LEU A 86 -16.21 8.77 12.84
N PRO A 87 -15.28 9.73 13.03
CA PRO A 87 -14.50 9.86 14.26
C PRO A 87 -15.40 10.00 15.50
N ARG A 88 -14.91 9.52 16.64
CA ARG A 88 -15.61 9.68 17.92
C ARG A 88 -15.72 11.16 18.26
N LYS A 89 -16.91 11.61 18.66
CA LYS A 89 -17.16 12.98 19.13
C LYS A 89 -17.90 12.95 20.46
N GLU A 90 -17.36 13.61 21.48
CA GLU A 90 -18.03 13.78 22.79
C GLU A 90 -18.52 12.45 23.42
N GLY A 91 -17.73 11.39 23.29
CA GLY A 91 -18.11 10.08 23.83
C GLY A 91 -18.94 9.21 22.87
N ILE A 92 -19.55 9.80 21.85
CA ILE A 92 -20.42 9.15 20.85
C ILE A 92 -19.58 8.59 19.69
N THR A 93 -19.97 7.41 19.22
CA THR A 93 -19.36 6.73 18.07
C THR A 93 -20.38 6.54 16.95
N PHE A 94 -19.93 6.49 15.70
CA PHE A 94 -20.81 6.46 14.52
C PHE A 94 -20.54 5.20 13.70
N TRP A 95 -21.58 4.46 13.37
CA TRP A 95 -21.48 3.14 12.77
C TRP A 95 -22.40 3.01 11.56
N GLN A 96 -22.03 2.12 10.65
CA GLN A 96 -22.82 1.74 9.49
C GLN A 96 -22.68 0.24 9.22
N HIS A 97 -23.69 -0.35 8.58
CA HIS A 97 -23.63 -1.71 8.06
C HIS A 97 -24.46 -1.80 6.77
N PRO A 98 -24.01 -2.52 5.72
CA PRO A 98 -24.69 -2.54 4.42
C PRO A 98 -26.18 -2.90 4.49
N ASN A 99 -26.52 -3.83 5.38
CA ASN A 99 -27.87 -4.38 5.58
C ASN A 99 -28.62 -3.79 6.79
N VAL A 100 -28.08 -2.77 7.47
CA VAL A 100 -28.77 -2.07 8.58
C VAL A 100 -28.93 -0.62 8.17
N ARG A 101 -30.11 -0.26 7.69
CA ARG A 101 -30.46 1.08 7.19
C ARG A 101 -31.79 1.51 7.79
N LYS A 102 -32.11 2.81 7.81
CA LYS A 102 -33.40 3.30 8.33
C LYS A 102 -34.60 2.52 7.77
N ASN A 103 -34.56 2.20 6.48
CA ASN A 103 -35.61 1.47 5.76
C ASN A 103 -35.27 -0.01 5.44
N SER A 104 -34.30 -0.62 6.12
CA SER A 104 -33.95 -2.03 5.84
C SER A 104 -35.08 -2.99 6.23
N SER A 105 -35.34 -4.01 5.41
CA SER A 105 -36.32 -5.04 5.71
C SER A 105 -35.83 -6.00 6.81
N GLU A 106 -36.76 -6.72 7.44
CA GLU A 106 -36.38 -7.77 8.40
C GLU A 106 -35.51 -8.85 7.74
N GLU A 107 -35.75 -9.18 6.47
CA GLU A 107 -34.97 -10.17 5.72
C GLU A 107 -33.51 -9.73 5.56
N GLU A 108 -33.27 -8.46 5.25
CA GLU A 108 -31.92 -7.89 5.13
C GLU A 108 -31.18 -7.99 6.47
N ILE A 109 -31.84 -7.69 7.58
CA ILE A 109 -31.24 -7.77 8.93
C ILE A 109 -30.98 -9.23 9.32
N ASN A 110 -31.90 -10.13 8.99
CA ASN A 110 -31.81 -11.56 9.30
C ASN A 110 -30.74 -12.28 8.46
N SER A 111 -30.34 -11.69 7.33
CA SER A 111 -29.24 -12.17 6.50
C SER A 111 -27.86 -11.94 7.11
N ILE A 112 -27.75 -11.09 8.15
CA ILE A 112 -26.48 -10.78 8.81
C ILE A 112 -25.98 -12.03 9.54
N LYS A 113 -24.81 -12.50 9.12
CA LYS A 113 -24.09 -13.62 9.71
C LYS A 113 -22.86 -13.11 10.45
N TYR A 114 -22.40 -13.86 11.44
CA TYR A 114 -21.07 -13.62 11.99
C TYR A 114 -20.06 -13.74 10.86
N MET A 115 -19.13 -12.79 10.79
CA MET A 115 -17.98 -12.88 9.91
C MET A 115 -17.16 -14.11 10.35
N ASP A 116 -17.04 -15.10 9.47
CA ASP A 116 -16.13 -16.21 9.68
C ASP A 116 -14.69 -15.66 9.61
N LYS A 117 -14.14 -15.28 10.78
CA LYS A 117 -12.82 -14.65 10.97
C LYS A 117 -12.74 -13.22 10.41
N PRO A 118 -11.81 -12.36 10.92
CA PRO A 118 -11.88 -10.94 10.65
C PRO A 118 -11.68 -10.73 9.16
N ALA A 119 -12.73 -10.21 8.52
CA ALA A 119 -12.69 -9.84 7.13
C ALA A 119 -11.43 -9.01 6.88
N LEU A 120 -10.77 -9.35 5.78
CA LEU A 120 -9.74 -8.62 5.08
C LEU A 120 -10.00 -7.10 5.03
N GLU A 121 -11.23 -6.64 5.26
CA GLU A 121 -11.66 -5.25 5.36
C GLU A 121 -11.05 -4.46 6.54
N ASN A 122 -10.60 -5.11 7.62
CA ASN A 122 -9.85 -4.41 8.68
C ASN A 122 -8.44 -3.98 8.25
N LEU A 123 -7.94 -4.45 7.11
CA LEU A 123 -6.71 -3.92 6.52
C LEU A 123 -6.86 -2.46 6.11
N ASN A 124 -8.06 -1.99 5.74
CA ASN A 124 -8.26 -0.57 5.39
C ASN A 124 -8.04 0.38 6.60
N SER A 125 -7.95 -0.14 7.82
CA SER A 125 -7.59 0.60 9.03
C SER A 125 -6.11 0.49 9.43
N LEU A 126 -5.35 -0.42 8.80
CA LEU A 126 -3.91 -0.50 8.97
C LEU A 126 -3.26 0.65 8.21
N ASN A 127 -2.41 1.41 8.91
CA ASN A 127 -1.50 2.33 8.25
C ASN A 127 -0.48 1.52 7.44
N PHE A 128 -0.86 1.14 6.22
CA PHE A 128 -0.03 0.35 5.32
C PHE A 128 1.29 1.02 5.00
N PHE A 129 1.32 2.36 4.97
CA PHE A 129 2.57 3.09 4.88
C PHE A 129 3.52 2.71 6.04
N GLY A 130 3.00 2.58 7.26
CA GLY A 130 3.77 2.08 8.41
C GLY A 130 4.29 0.66 8.23
N VAL A 131 3.47 -0.25 7.67
CA VAL A 131 3.87 -1.65 7.43
C VAL A 131 4.93 -1.75 6.33
N TYR A 132 4.69 -1.11 5.18
CA TYR A 132 5.65 -1.11 4.08
C TYR A 132 6.95 -0.41 4.46
N ASN A 133 6.90 0.68 5.23
CA ASN A 133 8.12 1.37 5.65
C ASN A 133 9.05 0.46 6.45
N VAL A 134 8.51 -0.45 7.27
CA VAL A 134 9.32 -1.47 7.97
C VAL A 134 10.01 -2.41 6.97
N LEU A 135 9.32 -2.83 5.91
CA LEU A 135 9.90 -3.66 4.84
C LEU A 135 10.95 -2.91 4.00
N LEU A 136 10.94 -1.58 4.03
CA LEU A 136 11.88 -0.72 3.33
C LEU A 136 13.00 -0.18 4.24
N ASN A 137 13.08 -0.60 5.50
CA ASN A 137 14.08 -0.09 6.46
C ASN A 137 15.52 -0.28 5.97
N ASN A 138 15.80 -1.38 5.27
CA ASN A 138 17.14 -1.72 4.81
C ASN A 138 17.55 -1.02 3.51
N ILE A 139 16.69 -0.17 2.93
CA ILE A 139 17.05 0.58 1.73
C ILE A 139 18.06 1.67 2.07
N THR A 140 19.28 1.48 1.54
CA THR A 140 20.40 2.42 1.56
C THR A 140 20.61 3.03 0.18
N LEU A 141 20.70 4.36 0.11
CA LEU A 141 20.91 5.12 -1.13
C LEU A 141 22.06 6.10 -0.93
N PHE A 142 23.03 6.09 -1.83
CA PHE A 142 24.17 7.01 -1.79
C PHE A 142 23.77 8.38 -2.37
N GLY A 143 24.39 9.44 -1.88
CA GLY A 143 24.21 10.80 -2.41
C GLY A 143 22.84 11.43 -2.10
N MET A 144 22.11 10.88 -1.12
CA MET A 144 20.78 11.34 -0.72
C MET A 144 20.72 11.60 0.78
N THR A 145 20.02 12.66 1.16
CA THR A 145 19.67 13.00 2.55
C THR A 145 18.59 12.07 3.10
N GLU A 146 18.45 12.00 4.42
CA GLU A 146 17.40 11.20 5.06
C GLU A 146 15.99 11.59 4.59
N ASN A 147 15.74 12.88 4.39
CA ASN A 147 14.45 13.37 3.91
C ASN A 147 14.16 12.90 2.48
N GLU A 148 15.17 12.89 1.60
CA GLU A 148 15.04 12.38 0.23
C GLU A 148 14.82 10.87 0.22
N ILE A 149 15.48 10.13 1.13
CA ILE A 149 15.27 8.68 1.29
C ILE A 149 13.85 8.38 1.78
N VAL A 150 13.33 9.16 2.74
CA VAL A 150 11.94 9.02 3.21
C VAL A 150 10.95 9.35 2.08
N ALA A 151 11.20 10.40 1.30
CA ALA A 151 10.39 10.75 0.15
C ALA A 151 10.42 9.64 -0.92
N PHE A 152 11.59 9.08 -1.19
CA PHE A 152 11.75 7.93 -2.09
C PHE A 152 10.94 6.71 -1.63
N LYS A 153 11.04 6.31 -0.35
CA LYS A 153 10.26 5.19 0.20
C LYS A 153 8.75 5.41 0.04
N ARG A 154 8.29 6.65 0.25
CA ARG A 154 6.88 7.01 0.01
C ARG A 154 6.51 6.88 -1.47
N ASN A 155 7.35 7.35 -2.37
CA ASN A 155 7.13 7.22 -3.81
C ASN A 155 7.04 5.74 -4.25
N VAL A 156 7.92 4.89 -3.72
CA VAL A 156 7.90 3.44 -3.97
C VAL A 156 6.57 2.83 -3.54
N ILE A 157 6.09 3.14 -2.34
CA ILE A 157 4.83 2.59 -1.81
C ILE A 157 3.64 3.03 -2.68
N THR A 158 3.54 4.33 -2.96
CA THR A 158 2.45 4.88 -3.79
C THR A 158 2.47 4.27 -5.19
N THR A 159 3.65 4.10 -5.77
CA THR A 159 3.82 3.49 -7.09
C THR A 159 3.46 2.00 -7.08
N TRP A 160 3.88 1.26 -6.05
CA TRP A 160 3.54 -0.16 -5.86
C TRP A 160 2.02 -0.37 -5.79
N GLU A 161 1.34 0.40 -4.94
CA GLU A 161 -0.13 0.34 -4.78
C GLU A 161 -0.86 0.69 -6.09
N LYS A 162 -0.34 1.66 -6.85
CA LYS A 162 -0.89 2.05 -8.15
C LYS A 162 -0.81 0.92 -9.19
N ILE A 163 0.29 0.16 -9.21
CA ILE A 163 0.54 -0.86 -10.25
C ILE A 163 -0.12 -2.19 -9.89
N ILE A 164 -0.02 -2.61 -8.63
CA ILE A 164 -0.49 -3.93 -8.16
C ILE A 164 -2.00 -3.98 -7.89
N LYS A 165 -2.71 -2.84 -8.07
CA LYS A 165 -4.16 -2.67 -7.80
C LYS A 165 -4.49 -2.85 -6.29
N PRO A 166 -5.69 -2.41 -5.82
CA PRO A 166 -5.94 -2.30 -4.38
C PRO A 166 -6.29 -3.66 -3.79
N ASN A 167 -5.28 -4.48 -3.52
CA ASN A 167 -5.39 -5.73 -2.75
C ASN A 167 -4.32 -5.87 -1.66
N HIS A 168 -3.59 -4.79 -1.33
CA HIS A 168 -2.63 -4.77 -0.21
C HIS A 168 -1.67 -5.98 -0.21
N VAL A 169 -1.12 -6.27 -1.40
CA VAL A 169 -0.29 -7.45 -1.62
C VAL A 169 1.17 -7.09 -1.36
N PHE A 170 1.82 -7.82 -0.45
CA PHE A 170 3.22 -7.62 -0.09
C PHE A 170 4.21 -8.19 -1.12
N ALA A 171 3.76 -9.14 -1.94
CA ALA A 171 4.55 -9.75 -2.99
C ALA A 171 3.67 -10.32 -4.10
N VAL A 172 4.12 -10.15 -5.35
CA VAL A 172 3.42 -10.65 -6.55
C VAL A 172 4.32 -11.56 -7.35
N SER A 173 3.75 -12.31 -8.29
CA SER A 173 4.57 -13.05 -9.24
C SER A 173 5.29 -12.10 -10.20
N LYS A 174 6.48 -12.49 -10.71
CA LYS A 174 7.20 -11.72 -11.74
C LYS A 174 6.30 -11.40 -12.94
N LYS A 175 5.54 -12.40 -13.38
CA LYS A 175 4.60 -12.28 -14.51
C LYS A 175 3.53 -11.23 -14.24
N GLU A 176 2.88 -11.29 -13.07
CA GLU A 176 1.86 -10.33 -12.68
C GLU A 176 2.41 -8.90 -12.64
N LEU A 177 3.62 -8.70 -12.11
CA LEU A 177 4.23 -7.37 -12.15
C LEU A 177 4.50 -6.92 -13.60
N THR A 178 5.10 -7.77 -14.44
CA THR A 178 5.37 -7.46 -15.85
C THR A 178 4.08 -7.13 -16.62
N ASP A 179 3.01 -7.89 -16.39
CA ASP A 179 1.70 -7.65 -17.01
C ASP A 179 1.11 -6.30 -16.55
N SER A 180 1.24 -5.97 -15.26
CA SER A 180 0.80 -4.68 -14.70
C SER A 180 1.60 -3.48 -15.24
N PHE A 181 2.86 -3.70 -15.61
CA PHE A 181 3.65 -2.71 -16.36
C PHE A 181 3.14 -2.55 -17.79
N GLY A 182 2.93 -3.64 -18.53
CA GLY A 182 2.46 -3.61 -19.93
C GLY A 182 1.06 -3.00 -20.13
N GLY A 183 0.23 -2.98 -19.08
CA GLY A 183 -1.08 -2.31 -19.08
C GLY A 183 -1.02 -0.77 -18.99
N GLN A 184 0.14 -0.18 -18.68
CA GLN A 184 0.32 1.27 -18.70
C GLN A 184 0.86 1.70 -20.07
N ALA A 185 0.07 2.49 -20.81
CA ALA A 185 0.42 2.91 -22.17
C ALA A 185 1.83 3.53 -22.24
N GLY A 186 2.73 2.90 -23.00
CA GLY A 186 4.12 3.33 -23.18
C GLY A 186 5.18 2.51 -22.42
N PHE A 187 4.80 1.48 -21.68
CA PHE A 187 5.75 0.60 -21.00
C PHE A 187 6.41 -0.43 -21.93
N CYS A 188 7.75 -0.48 -21.84
CA CYS A 188 8.72 -1.41 -22.43
C CYS A 188 8.22 -2.42 -23.49
N ASN A 189 8.74 -2.31 -24.72
CA ASN A 189 8.56 -3.34 -25.76
C ASN A 189 9.37 -4.62 -25.49
N ASP A 190 10.29 -4.62 -24.50
CA ASP A 190 11.13 -5.76 -24.17
C ASP A 190 10.89 -6.25 -22.71
N PRO A 191 9.99 -7.23 -22.50
CA PRO A 191 9.74 -7.77 -21.18
C PRO A 191 10.97 -8.46 -20.55
N TYR A 192 11.97 -8.86 -21.35
CA TYR A 192 13.19 -9.48 -20.84
C TYR A 192 14.09 -8.46 -20.14
N ALA A 193 14.19 -7.24 -20.68
CA ALA A 193 14.90 -6.12 -20.08
C ALA A 193 14.48 -5.87 -18.63
N LEU A 194 13.17 -5.77 -18.44
CA LEU A 194 12.56 -5.52 -17.15
C LEU A 194 12.81 -6.68 -16.19
N GLN A 195 12.71 -7.92 -16.66
CA GLN A 195 12.98 -9.10 -15.85
C GLN A 195 14.44 -9.20 -15.40
N GLU A 196 15.39 -8.82 -16.24
CA GLU A 196 16.81 -8.81 -15.86
C GLU A 196 17.15 -7.68 -14.87
N ALA A 197 16.51 -6.52 -15.02
CA ALA A 197 16.69 -5.38 -14.10
C ALA A 197 16.05 -5.64 -12.72
N LEU A 198 14.97 -6.42 -12.68
CA LEU A 198 14.29 -6.88 -11.45
C LEU A 198 15.08 -8.01 -10.79
N THR A 199 16.09 -7.64 -10.01
CA THR A 199 16.81 -8.57 -9.14
C THR A 199 15.91 -8.99 -7.99
N THR A 200 15.57 -10.28 -7.90
CA THR A 200 14.75 -10.81 -6.80
C THR A 200 15.54 -11.71 -5.89
N LYS A 201 15.27 -11.63 -4.59
CA LYS A 201 15.86 -12.56 -3.59
C LYS A 201 15.30 -13.97 -3.73
N VAL A 202 14.02 -14.08 -4.06
CA VAL A 202 13.31 -15.35 -4.27
C VAL A 202 13.00 -15.50 -5.75
N THR A 203 13.19 -16.71 -6.29
CA THR A 203 12.87 -17.00 -7.69
C THR A 203 11.37 -16.87 -7.94
N ALA A 204 10.99 -16.18 -9.02
CA ALA A 204 9.61 -15.99 -9.52
C ALA A 204 8.66 -15.09 -8.71
N VAL A 205 9.06 -14.59 -7.54
CA VAL A 205 8.28 -13.66 -6.71
C VAL A 205 9.01 -12.34 -6.57
N ILE A 206 8.27 -11.22 -6.57
CA ILE A 206 8.77 -9.87 -6.33
C ILE A 206 8.03 -9.31 -5.13
N ASP A 207 8.76 -8.96 -4.08
CA ASP A 207 8.22 -8.18 -2.96
C ASP A 207 8.44 -6.68 -3.14
N ILE A 208 7.86 -5.88 -2.26
CA ILE A 208 8.03 -4.42 -2.31
C ILE A 208 9.49 -3.98 -2.11
N ASN A 209 10.32 -4.78 -1.44
CA ASN A 209 11.74 -4.46 -1.24
C ASN A 209 12.51 -4.65 -2.55
N ASP A 210 12.30 -5.76 -3.24
CA ASP A 210 12.84 -6.01 -4.58
C ASP A 210 12.40 -4.90 -5.57
N PHE A 211 11.13 -4.49 -5.50
CA PHE A 211 10.62 -3.37 -6.29
C PHE A 211 11.29 -2.03 -5.92
N ALA A 212 11.48 -1.75 -4.63
CA ALA A 212 12.20 -0.56 -4.18
C ALA A 212 13.63 -0.52 -4.69
N ILE A 213 14.32 -1.66 -4.74
CA ILE A 213 15.68 -1.76 -5.29
C ILE A 213 15.68 -1.45 -6.79
N PHE A 214 14.71 -1.97 -7.54
CA PHE A 214 14.55 -1.65 -8.95
C PHE A 214 14.30 -0.14 -9.16
N MET A 215 13.42 0.46 -8.36
CA MET A 215 13.18 1.90 -8.37
C MET A 215 14.44 2.69 -8.01
N ALA A 216 15.22 2.27 -7.01
CA ALA A 216 16.46 2.96 -6.64
C ALA A 216 17.43 3.10 -7.83
N ARG A 217 17.42 2.14 -8.76
CA ARG A 217 18.31 2.11 -9.92
C ARG A 217 17.81 2.94 -11.10
N PHE A 218 16.50 3.07 -11.28
CA PHE A 218 15.94 3.61 -12.54
C PHE A 218 14.80 4.63 -12.37
N ASP A 219 14.30 4.89 -11.17
CA ASP A 219 13.30 5.93 -10.88
C ASP A 219 13.82 7.32 -11.32
N PRO A 220 12.97 8.29 -11.69
CA PRO A 220 11.51 8.35 -11.51
C PRO A 220 10.70 7.40 -12.41
N PHE A 221 9.59 6.85 -11.89
CA PHE A 221 8.77 5.81 -12.50
C PHE A 221 8.26 6.20 -13.88
N GLU A 222 7.93 7.48 -14.07
CA GLU A 222 7.46 8.05 -15.34
C GLU A 222 8.53 7.92 -16.45
N ASN A 223 9.81 7.88 -16.09
CA ASN A 223 10.94 7.84 -17.01
C ASN A 223 11.78 6.55 -16.87
N ILE A 224 11.29 5.57 -16.11
CA ILE A 224 12.05 4.38 -15.74
C ILE A 224 12.49 3.56 -16.96
N ILE A 225 11.61 3.49 -17.96
CA ILE A 225 11.89 2.80 -19.23
C ILE A 225 12.98 3.49 -20.03
N PHE A 226 13.01 4.82 -20.03
CA PHE A 226 14.07 5.55 -20.73
C PHE A 226 15.44 5.29 -20.10
N LYS A 227 15.54 5.34 -18.77
CA LYS A 227 16.81 5.07 -18.08
C LYS A 227 17.25 3.61 -18.24
N LEU A 228 16.31 2.67 -18.21
CA LEU A 228 16.57 1.25 -18.44
C LEU A 228 17.07 0.98 -19.87
N ASP A 229 16.34 1.47 -20.88
CA ASP A 229 16.71 1.32 -22.31
C ASP A 229 18.09 1.92 -22.59
N LYS A 230 18.37 3.12 -22.05
CA LYS A 230 19.69 3.75 -22.19
C LYS A 230 20.81 2.94 -21.53
N PHE A 231 20.54 2.32 -20.39
CA PHE A 231 21.52 1.44 -19.76
C PHE A 231 21.74 0.15 -20.58
N GLN A 232 20.66 -0.45 -21.10
CA GLN A 232 20.74 -1.65 -21.92
C GLN A 232 21.55 -1.45 -23.21
N GLN A 233 21.40 -0.30 -23.86
CA GLN A 233 22.17 0.05 -25.06
C GLN A 233 23.68 0.04 -24.82
N LEU A 234 24.14 0.20 -23.56
CA LEU A 234 25.56 0.17 -23.21
C LEU A 234 26.09 -1.24 -22.93
N ILE A 235 25.23 -2.20 -22.62
CA ILE A 235 25.65 -3.55 -22.22
C ILE A 235 26.55 -4.22 -23.27
N PRO A 236 26.25 -4.17 -24.59
CA PRO A 236 27.15 -4.74 -25.61
C PRO A 236 28.55 -4.15 -25.56
N ASP A 237 28.68 -2.82 -25.47
CA ASP A 237 29.96 -2.13 -25.42
C ASP A 237 30.74 -2.44 -24.13
N LEU A 238 30.03 -2.54 -23.01
CA LEU A 238 30.62 -2.89 -21.72
C LEU A 238 31.14 -4.33 -21.71
N ARG A 239 30.41 -5.27 -22.31
CA ARG A 239 30.84 -6.67 -22.41
C ARG A 239 32.12 -6.86 -23.22
N VAL A 240 32.36 -6.02 -24.22
CA VAL A 240 33.60 -6.08 -25.03
C VAL A 240 34.80 -5.54 -24.24
N LYS A 241 34.57 -4.55 -23.37
CA LYS A 241 35.64 -3.78 -22.72
C LYS A 241 35.91 -4.17 -21.27
N MET A 242 35.01 -4.90 -20.62
CA MET A 242 35.11 -5.26 -19.20
C MET A 242 35.31 -6.75 -19.00
N THR A 243 35.94 -7.10 -17.87
CA THR A 243 36.08 -8.47 -17.39
C THR A 243 34.78 -9.06 -16.82
N GLN A 244 33.77 -8.22 -16.58
CA GLN A 244 32.43 -8.65 -16.16
C GLN A 244 31.66 -9.24 -17.34
N ILE A 245 31.49 -10.57 -17.32
CA ILE A 245 30.63 -11.32 -18.24
C ILE A 245 29.32 -11.61 -17.49
N GLY A 246 28.20 -11.00 -17.90
CA GLY A 246 26.94 -11.20 -17.19
C GLY A 246 25.71 -10.50 -17.79
N SER A 247 24.55 -10.76 -17.17
CA SER A 247 23.29 -10.01 -17.39
C SER A 247 23.36 -8.63 -16.76
N ILE A 248 22.38 -7.76 -17.00
CA ILE A 248 22.31 -6.40 -16.41
C ILE A 248 22.57 -6.41 -14.89
N SER A 249 22.12 -7.46 -14.20
CA SER A 249 22.28 -7.61 -12.75
C SER A 249 23.74 -7.69 -12.25
N SER A 250 24.70 -8.05 -13.11
CA SER A 250 26.11 -8.11 -12.72
C SER A 250 26.73 -6.75 -12.45
N PHE A 251 26.10 -5.68 -12.93
CA PHE A 251 26.54 -4.30 -12.74
C PHE A 251 25.96 -3.65 -11.49
N PHE A 252 25.19 -4.35 -10.67
CA PHE A 252 24.60 -3.75 -9.46
C PHE A 252 25.44 -4.02 -8.23
N ALA A 253 25.82 -2.97 -7.52
CA ALA A 253 26.60 -3.13 -6.29
C ALA A 253 25.74 -3.66 -5.14
N LYS A 254 26.40 -4.29 -4.15
CA LYS A 254 25.74 -4.83 -2.95
C LYS A 254 25.63 -3.81 -1.81
N THR A 255 26.35 -2.70 -1.88
CA THR A 255 26.50 -1.71 -0.80
C THR A 255 25.36 -0.69 -0.76
N TYR A 256 25.08 -0.07 -1.90
CA TYR A 256 24.00 0.90 -2.07
C TYR A 256 23.06 0.44 -3.19
N HIS A 257 21.76 0.55 -2.95
CA HIS A 257 20.76 -0.02 -3.85
C HIS A 257 20.61 0.75 -5.16
N ASN A 258 21.02 2.02 -5.19
CA ASN A 258 21.07 2.86 -6.39
C ASN A 258 22.43 2.80 -7.13
N CYS A 259 23.35 1.93 -6.71
CA CYS A 259 24.72 1.89 -7.24
C CYS A 259 24.88 0.89 -8.38
N PHE A 260 25.60 1.35 -9.40
CA PHE A 260 26.10 0.58 -10.51
C PHE A 260 27.62 0.47 -10.35
N SER A 261 28.13 -0.75 -10.38
CA SER A 261 29.54 -1.11 -10.23
C SER A 261 30.07 -1.62 -11.57
N PHE A 262 31.24 -1.10 -11.95
CA PHE A 262 31.94 -1.44 -13.18
C PHE A 262 33.36 -1.87 -12.83
N GLN A 263 33.71 -3.12 -13.15
CA GLN A 263 35.05 -3.64 -12.91
C GLN A 263 36.01 -3.21 -14.03
N MET A 264 37.11 -2.58 -13.66
CA MET A 264 38.13 -2.03 -14.56
C MET A 264 39.51 -2.64 -14.27
N SER A 265 40.45 -2.47 -15.19
CA SER A 265 41.84 -2.94 -15.02
C SER A 265 42.57 -2.30 -13.84
N GLY A 266 42.15 -1.09 -13.41
CA GLY A 266 42.75 -0.35 -12.30
C GLY A 266 41.92 -0.33 -11.01
N GLY A 267 40.79 -1.02 -10.94
CA GLY A 267 39.89 -1.00 -9.78
C GLY A 267 38.41 -1.09 -10.16
N GLU A 268 37.54 -0.66 -9.26
CA GLU A 268 36.09 -0.65 -9.44
C GLU A 268 35.59 0.80 -9.54
N TYR A 269 34.74 1.09 -10.51
CA TYR A 269 34.07 2.38 -10.63
C TYR A 269 32.62 2.27 -10.17
N HIS A 270 32.18 3.21 -9.34
CA HIS A 270 30.82 3.31 -8.85
C HIS A 270 30.11 4.54 -9.39
N CYS A 271 28.90 4.32 -9.89
CA CYS A 271 28.00 5.38 -10.34
C CYS A 271 26.61 5.15 -9.75
N TYR A 272 26.00 6.19 -9.23
CA TYR A 272 24.77 6.13 -8.45
C TYR A 272 23.65 6.85 -9.18
N ASN A 273 22.52 6.18 -9.39
CA ASN A 273 21.31 6.86 -9.85
C ASN A 273 20.72 7.71 -8.72
N LEU A 274 20.23 8.90 -9.04
CA LEU A 274 19.46 9.76 -8.16
C LEU A 274 17.96 9.55 -8.49
N PRO A 275 17.22 8.76 -7.68
CA PRO A 275 15.85 8.34 -7.99
C PRO A 275 14.86 9.50 -8.13
N HIS A 276 15.12 10.61 -7.44
CA HIS A 276 14.29 11.81 -7.46
C HIS A 276 14.55 12.71 -8.67
N VAL A 277 15.55 12.40 -9.51
CA VAL A 277 15.97 13.24 -10.64
C VAL A 277 15.53 12.62 -11.96
N GLY A 278 14.76 13.40 -12.73
CA GLY A 278 14.28 13.01 -14.06
C GLY A 278 15.40 12.75 -15.07
N SER A 279 15.07 12.01 -16.14
CA SER A 279 16.02 11.63 -17.19
C SER A 279 16.59 12.79 -18.00
N THR A 280 15.98 13.97 -17.93
CA THR A 280 16.42 15.18 -18.63
C THR A 280 17.50 15.96 -17.87
N ALA A 281 17.69 15.68 -16.57
CA ALA A 281 18.66 16.35 -15.71
C ALA A 281 19.85 15.42 -15.40
N ASN A 282 20.82 15.90 -14.61
CA ASN A 282 21.96 15.10 -14.18
C ASN A 282 21.54 14.09 -13.09
N TYR A 283 21.00 12.95 -13.52
CA TYR A 283 20.45 11.93 -12.62
C TYR A 283 21.47 10.90 -12.15
N LEU A 284 22.73 11.03 -12.55
CA LEU A 284 23.82 10.17 -12.09
C LEU A 284 24.81 10.96 -11.26
N GLN A 285 25.43 10.30 -10.30
CA GLN A 285 26.50 10.86 -9.48
C GLN A 285 27.61 9.81 -9.26
N ASN A 286 28.89 10.20 -9.24
CA ASN A 286 29.98 9.31 -8.82
C ASN A 286 30.37 9.53 -7.34
N GLU A 287 31.40 8.82 -6.87
CA GLU A 287 31.91 8.94 -5.48
C GLU A 287 32.46 10.34 -5.16
N ASP A 288 33.00 11.03 -6.16
CA ASP A 288 33.54 12.40 -6.04
C ASP A 288 32.45 13.49 -6.07
N GLY A 289 31.19 13.11 -6.30
CA GLY A 289 30.05 14.03 -6.35
C GLY A 289 29.82 14.69 -7.71
N GLU A 290 30.59 14.33 -8.73
CA GLU A 290 30.35 14.77 -10.11
C GLU A 290 29.05 14.17 -10.63
N ARG A 291 28.29 14.96 -11.41
CA ARG A 291 26.96 14.56 -11.88
C ARG A 291 26.88 14.47 -13.39
N PHE A 292 26.14 13.47 -13.88
CA PHE A 292 26.02 13.18 -15.30
C PHE A 292 24.57 13.02 -15.75
N GLN A 293 24.29 13.44 -16.99
CA GLN A 293 22.98 13.32 -17.63
C GLN A 293 22.74 11.95 -18.25
N SER A 294 23.77 11.12 -18.38
CA SER A 294 23.63 9.79 -18.98
C SER A 294 24.73 8.84 -18.53
N TRP A 295 24.42 7.54 -18.56
CA TRP A 295 25.38 6.47 -18.30
C TRP A 295 26.60 6.55 -19.23
N THR A 296 26.41 6.91 -20.50
CA THR A 296 27.50 7.10 -21.47
C THR A 296 28.48 8.18 -20.99
N MET A 297 27.97 9.34 -20.58
CA MET A 297 28.80 10.43 -20.09
C MET A 297 29.58 10.03 -18.82
N ALA A 298 28.90 9.35 -17.88
CA ALA A 298 29.50 8.88 -16.63
C ALA A 298 30.61 7.83 -16.84
N LEU A 299 30.60 7.11 -17.96
CA LEU A 299 31.61 6.10 -18.30
C LEU A 299 32.68 6.63 -19.28
N GLN A 300 32.40 7.73 -19.97
CA GLN A 300 33.42 8.43 -20.77
C GLN A 300 34.40 9.19 -19.88
N SER A 301 33.95 9.73 -18.74
CA SER A 301 34.82 10.40 -17.77
C SER A 301 35.86 9.48 -17.13
N THR A 302 35.61 8.18 -17.09
CA THR A 302 36.48 7.16 -16.47
C THR A 302 37.40 6.45 -17.46
N SER A 303 37.47 6.91 -18.72
CA SER A 303 38.21 6.27 -19.82
C SER A 303 37.63 4.92 -20.30
N ILE A 304 36.56 4.40 -19.68
CA ILE A 304 35.89 3.14 -20.04
C ILE A 304 35.37 3.20 -21.49
N LEU A 305 34.79 4.34 -21.89
CA LEU A 305 34.18 4.53 -23.20
C LEU A 305 34.95 5.50 -24.12
N GLN A 306 36.20 5.84 -23.84
CA GLN A 306 36.98 6.63 -24.79
C GLN A 306 37.13 5.85 -26.10
N SER A 307 36.57 6.41 -27.18
CA SER A 307 36.81 5.98 -28.55
C SER A 307 38.26 6.30 -28.90
N GLN A 308 38.97 5.35 -29.52
CA GLN A 308 40.13 5.67 -30.33
C GLN A 308 39.69 6.58 -31.49
N THR A 309 39.66 7.89 -31.27
CA THR A 309 39.80 8.88 -32.34
C THR A 309 41.28 9.09 -32.56
N GLY A 310 41.91 8.17 -33.28
CA GLY A 310 43.32 8.26 -33.62
C GLY A 310 43.81 6.97 -34.24
N PHE A 311 43.65 6.85 -35.56
CA PHE A 311 44.62 6.31 -36.53
C PHE A 311 43.89 6.07 -37.86
N PHE A 312 43.74 7.14 -38.63
CA PHE A 312 43.85 7.07 -40.09
C PHE A 312 44.87 8.15 -40.47
N PHE A 313 46.09 7.71 -40.72
CA PHE A 313 47.05 8.35 -41.62
C PHE A 313 47.50 7.28 -42.61
#